data_AF-A0AAQ3KBH4-F1
#
_entry.id   AF-A0AAQ3KBH4-F1
#
_cell.length_a   1.000
_cell.length_b   1.000
_cell.length_c   1.000
_cell.angle_alpha   90.00
_cell.angle_beta   90.00
_cell.angle_gamma   90.00
#
_symmetry.space_group_name_H-M   'P 1'
#
loop_
_entity.id
_entity.type
_entity.pdbx_description
1 polymer ?
#
loop_
_entity_poly.entity_id
_entity_poly.type
_entity_poly.pdbx_seq_one_letter_code
_entity_poly.pdbx_strand_id
1 'polypeptide(L)'
;MRAKGLFSLVPLRKIMIIDYKLIYPSGTATAHLINSFHTPSGAKLAKKQVKTLGKFFLFSFFWGFFQWFYTGGDDCGFASFPTLGLKAYEHKFFFDFSATYVGVGMICPYLVNVSVILGGILSWGIMWPLIANKKGDWYPADLPANSLHGLQGYRVFIAIALILGDGLYNFCKVLSKTVAAFASQIRSKSSASTQITPNGTYSTNTLALSFDDERRIELFLRDQIPKPIAYAGYIFVAIISIITLPHIYPQLKWYYVLVTYIFAPVLAFCNAYGAGLTDWSLAATYGKLAIFIIGAWAGSSHGGVLAGLAACGVMMSIVSTASDLMQDFKTGYLTLASPRSMFISQVIGTSMGCVIAPSVFWLFLKAFKDVGVPGSEYPSPNALVYRNMAILGVEGFSSLPKHCLALCYGFFAAAVLINGLRDVVGKKVARFIPLPMAMAIPFYLGSYFAIDMCIGSLILFIWQQIYKAKADAFAPAVASGLICGDGIWTLPQSVLALAKVNPPICMKFLSRSMNQKVDAYISSSS
;
A
#
# COMPACT_ATOMS: atom_id res chain seq x y z
N MET A 1 -14.90 8.60 11.04
CA MET A 1 -13.47 8.35 10.74
C MET A 1 -13.17 8.33 9.24
N ARG A 2 -13.72 7.39 8.45
CA ARG A 2 -13.43 7.25 7.00
C ARG A 2 -13.74 8.50 6.14
N ALA A 3 -14.88 9.15 6.38
CA ALA A 3 -15.29 10.36 5.65
C ALA A 3 -14.22 11.49 5.69
N LYS A 4 -13.38 11.52 6.71
CA LYS A 4 -12.31 12.52 6.85
C LYS A 4 -11.14 12.30 5.88
N GLY A 5 -10.81 11.05 5.58
CA GLY A 5 -9.79 10.70 4.58
C GLY A 5 -10.10 11.33 3.23
N LEU A 6 -11.40 11.37 2.87
CA LEU A 6 -11.89 11.96 1.63
C LEU A 6 -11.49 13.42 1.48
N PHE A 7 -11.62 14.22 2.54
CA PHE A 7 -11.35 15.66 2.47
C PHE A 7 -9.86 16.01 2.58
N SER A 8 -9.03 15.10 3.12
CA SER A 8 -7.64 15.39 3.47
C SER A 8 -6.73 15.67 2.27
N LEU A 9 -6.92 14.95 1.15
CA LEU A 9 -6.04 15.04 -0.03
C LEU A 9 -6.69 15.65 -1.26
N VAL A 10 -7.98 16.01 -1.21
CA VAL A 10 -8.67 16.68 -2.32
C VAL A 10 -7.91 17.91 -2.86
N PRO A 11 -7.36 18.80 -2.00
CA PRO A 11 -6.56 19.94 -2.48
C PRO A 11 -5.26 19.55 -3.20
N LEU A 12 -4.72 18.36 -2.92
CA LEU A 12 -3.44 17.86 -3.43
C LEU A 12 -3.59 16.99 -4.69
N ARG A 13 -4.82 16.71 -5.14
CA ARG A 13 -5.09 15.84 -6.30
C ARG A 13 -4.34 16.24 -7.57
N LYS A 14 -4.23 17.56 -7.85
CA LYS A 14 -3.52 18.07 -9.03
C LYS A 14 -2.03 17.69 -8.94
N ILE A 15 -1.43 17.89 -7.78
CA ILE A 15 -0.01 17.63 -7.56
C ILE A 15 0.28 16.15 -7.76
N MET A 16 -0.55 15.28 -7.19
CA MET A 16 -0.33 13.84 -7.23
C MET A 16 -0.58 13.23 -8.62
N ILE A 17 -1.67 13.63 -9.29
CA ILE A 17 -2.10 13.02 -10.56
C ILE A 17 -1.45 13.68 -11.78
N ILE A 18 -1.35 15.01 -11.80
CA ILE A 18 -0.87 15.78 -12.96
C ILE A 18 0.61 16.11 -12.82
N ASP A 19 1.02 16.73 -11.70
CA ASP A 19 2.38 17.26 -11.58
C ASP A 19 3.41 16.13 -11.36
N TYR A 20 3.09 15.18 -10.48
CA TYR A 20 3.94 14.02 -10.18
C TYR A 20 3.70 12.83 -11.09
N LYS A 21 2.59 12.84 -11.87
CA LYS A 21 2.19 11.76 -12.77
C LYS A 21 2.26 10.37 -12.10
N LEU A 22 1.83 10.30 -10.83
CA LEU A 22 1.77 9.03 -10.10
C LEU A 22 0.89 8.05 -10.86
N ILE A 23 1.29 6.78 -10.86
CA ILE A 23 0.71 5.77 -11.74
C ILE A 23 -0.57 5.22 -11.11
N TYR A 24 -0.57 4.94 -9.80
CA TYR A 24 -1.64 4.18 -9.13
C TYR A 24 -2.02 2.94 -9.96
N PRO A 25 -1.17 1.90 -9.99
CA PRO A 25 -1.29 0.77 -10.91
C PRO A 25 -2.69 0.15 -10.99
N SER A 26 -3.35 -0.10 -9.86
CA SER A 26 -4.73 -0.63 -9.81
C SER A 26 -5.77 0.36 -10.38
N GLY A 27 -5.63 1.66 -10.10
CA GLY A 27 -6.49 2.69 -10.70
C GLY A 27 -6.30 2.81 -12.21
N THR A 28 -5.04 2.72 -12.67
CA THR A 28 -4.71 2.69 -14.10
C THR A 28 -5.24 1.42 -14.77
N ALA A 29 -5.09 0.25 -14.14
CA ALA A 29 -5.64 -1.01 -14.62
C ALA A 29 -7.16 -0.96 -14.79
N THR A 30 -7.85 -0.38 -13.81
CA THR A 30 -9.31 -0.14 -13.81
C THR A 30 -9.71 0.80 -14.94
N ALA A 31 -8.99 1.91 -15.12
CA ALA A 31 -9.28 2.85 -16.20
C ALA A 31 -9.10 2.23 -17.58
N HIS A 32 -8.05 1.43 -17.78
CA HIS A 32 -7.84 0.71 -19.04
C HIS A 32 -8.97 -0.29 -19.31
N LEU A 33 -9.42 -1.02 -18.29
CA LEU A 33 -10.57 -1.90 -18.39
C LEU A 33 -11.83 -1.13 -18.82
N ILE A 34 -12.18 -0.03 -18.13
CA ILE A 34 -13.36 0.78 -18.46
C ILE A 34 -13.28 1.35 -19.88
N ASN A 35 -12.17 1.99 -20.24
CA ASN A 35 -11.98 2.59 -21.56
C ASN A 35 -12.04 1.53 -22.66
N SER A 36 -11.54 0.32 -22.42
CA SER A 36 -11.60 -0.76 -23.39
C SER A 36 -13.04 -1.16 -23.77
N PHE A 37 -14.00 -1.01 -22.85
CA PHE A 37 -15.42 -1.24 -23.12
C PHE A 37 -16.11 -0.07 -23.82
N HIS A 38 -15.59 1.15 -23.70
CA HIS A 38 -16.29 2.39 -24.09
C HIS A 38 -15.69 3.13 -25.30
N THR A 39 -14.64 2.63 -25.96
CA THR A 39 -13.98 3.36 -27.06
C THR A 39 -14.61 3.04 -28.44
N PRO A 40 -15.35 3.97 -29.09
CA PRO A 40 -16.01 3.71 -30.39
C PRO A 40 -15.05 3.86 -31.58
N SER A 41 -14.11 4.80 -31.51
CA SER A 41 -13.26 5.24 -32.63
C SER A 41 -12.06 4.32 -32.92
N GLY A 42 -11.83 3.32 -32.06
CA GLY A 42 -10.76 2.32 -32.16
C GLY A 42 -11.27 0.87 -32.06
N ALA A 43 -12.54 0.64 -32.41
CA ALA A 43 -13.29 -0.58 -32.11
C ALA A 43 -12.55 -1.90 -32.36
N LYS A 44 -11.72 -2.00 -33.41
CA LYS A 44 -10.92 -3.22 -33.67
C LYS A 44 -9.79 -3.44 -32.67
N LEU A 45 -9.05 -2.38 -32.29
CA LEU A 45 -7.97 -2.50 -31.30
C LEU A 45 -8.55 -2.67 -29.90
N ALA A 46 -9.58 -1.89 -29.55
CA ALA A 46 -10.30 -2.02 -28.30
C ALA A 46 -10.90 -3.42 -28.14
N LYS A 47 -11.58 -3.95 -29.17
CA LYS A 47 -12.10 -5.34 -29.16
C LYS A 47 -10.99 -6.38 -28.99
N LYS A 48 -9.82 -6.18 -29.60
CA LYS A 48 -8.65 -7.06 -29.39
C LYS A 48 -8.09 -6.93 -27.98
N GLN A 49 -8.04 -5.73 -27.40
CA GLN A 49 -7.62 -5.50 -26.01
C GLN A 49 -8.59 -6.15 -25.03
N VAL A 50 -9.90 -5.97 -25.20
CA VAL A 50 -10.94 -6.64 -24.39
C VAL A 50 -10.83 -8.16 -24.51
N LYS A 51 -10.67 -8.70 -25.73
CA LYS A 51 -10.47 -10.15 -25.92
C LYS A 51 -9.19 -10.65 -25.24
N THR A 52 -8.12 -9.86 -25.28
CA THR A 52 -6.86 -10.18 -24.61
C THR A 52 -7.04 -10.16 -23.10
N LEU A 53 -7.66 -9.11 -22.57
CA LEU A 53 -7.98 -8.97 -21.16
C LEU A 53 -8.83 -10.15 -20.69
N GLY A 54 -9.93 -10.47 -21.38
CA GLY A 54 -10.79 -11.60 -21.04
C GLY A 54 -10.06 -12.95 -21.08
N LYS A 55 -9.11 -13.14 -22.02
CA LYS A 55 -8.29 -14.35 -22.08
C LYS A 55 -7.39 -14.47 -20.85
N PHE A 56 -6.66 -13.41 -20.49
CA PHE A 56 -5.76 -13.44 -19.33
C PHE A 56 -6.51 -13.41 -18.00
N PHE A 57 -7.69 -12.81 -17.98
CA PHE A 57 -8.64 -12.89 -16.87
C PHE A 57 -9.05 -14.33 -16.59
N LEU A 58 -9.54 -15.05 -17.60
CA LEU A 58 -9.93 -16.46 -17.43
C LEU A 58 -8.73 -17.32 -17.04
N PHE A 59 -7.58 -17.12 -17.68
CA PHE A 59 -6.34 -17.81 -17.32
C PHE A 59 -5.99 -17.61 -15.84
N SER A 60 -6.00 -16.35 -15.37
CA SER A 60 -5.66 -16.01 -14.00
C SER A 60 -6.68 -16.52 -12.98
N PHE A 61 -7.98 -16.46 -13.32
CA PHE A 61 -9.06 -17.03 -12.51
C PHE A 61 -8.92 -18.55 -12.33
N PHE A 62 -8.69 -19.29 -13.42
CA PHE A 62 -8.47 -20.74 -13.36
C PHE A 62 -7.12 -21.10 -12.73
N TRP A 63 -6.11 -20.24 -12.86
CA TRP A 63 -4.85 -20.39 -12.14
C TRP A 63 -5.06 -20.28 -10.62
N GLY A 64 -5.84 -19.30 -10.15
CA GLY A 64 -6.22 -19.20 -8.73
C GLY A 64 -6.95 -20.45 -8.23
N PHE A 65 -7.89 -20.99 -9.02
CA PHE A 65 -8.55 -22.27 -8.71
C PHE A 65 -7.56 -23.43 -8.62
N PHE A 66 -6.67 -23.53 -9.61
CA PHE A 66 -5.65 -24.56 -9.63
C PHE A 66 -4.72 -24.45 -8.43
N GLN A 67 -4.28 -23.25 -8.05
CA GLN A 67 -3.46 -23.04 -6.85
C GLN A 67 -4.21 -23.46 -5.58
N TRP A 68 -5.47 -23.02 -5.43
CA TRP A 68 -6.32 -23.39 -4.30
C TRP A 68 -6.42 -24.89 -4.12
N PHE A 69 -6.51 -25.67 -5.20
CA PHE A 69 -6.61 -27.14 -5.15
C PHE A 69 -5.46 -27.82 -4.37
N TYR A 70 -4.27 -27.19 -4.29
CA TYR A 70 -3.08 -27.73 -3.62
C TYR A 70 -2.79 -27.11 -2.24
N THR A 71 -3.69 -26.27 -1.70
CA THR A 71 -3.51 -25.59 -0.41
C THR A 71 -4.22 -26.29 0.75
N GLY A 72 -4.32 -27.62 0.74
CA GLY A 72 -5.10 -28.42 1.69
C GLY A 72 -4.62 -28.43 3.16
N GLY A 73 -3.62 -27.63 3.52
CA GLY A 73 -3.10 -27.54 4.88
C GLY A 73 -2.07 -26.42 5.06
N ASP A 74 -1.46 -26.37 6.26
CA ASP A 74 -0.50 -25.32 6.63
C ASP A 74 0.80 -25.41 5.82
N ASP A 75 1.20 -24.27 5.23
CA ASP A 75 2.36 -24.11 4.35
C ASP A 75 2.35 -25.08 3.15
N CYS A 76 1.16 -25.33 2.59
CA CYS A 76 0.98 -26.15 1.39
C CYS A 76 0.59 -25.31 0.16
N GLY A 77 0.99 -25.80 -1.02
CA GLY A 77 0.61 -25.24 -2.31
C GLY A 77 1.72 -24.45 -2.99
N PHE A 78 1.39 -23.86 -4.14
CA PHE A 78 2.35 -23.10 -4.95
C PHE A 78 2.91 -21.86 -4.25
N ALA A 79 2.13 -21.26 -3.35
CA ALA A 79 2.57 -20.15 -2.51
C ALA A 79 3.70 -20.52 -1.53
N SER A 80 3.97 -21.81 -1.34
CA SER A 80 5.06 -22.33 -0.50
C SER A 80 6.15 -23.03 -1.32
N PHE A 81 6.18 -22.88 -2.65
CA PHE A 81 7.15 -23.56 -3.50
C PHE A 81 8.55 -22.91 -3.41
N PRO A 82 9.59 -23.64 -2.98
CA PRO A 82 10.94 -23.10 -2.82
C PRO A 82 11.68 -23.01 -4.17
N THR A 83 11.23 -22.15 -5.09
CA THR A 83 11.79 -22.02 -6.46
C THR A 83 13.29 -21.76 -6.49
N LEU A 84 13.81 -21.02 -5.51
CA LEU A 84 15.23 -20.66 -5.40
C LEU A 84 15.99 -21.54 -4.39
N GLY A 85 15.37 -22.65 -3.95
CA GLY A 85 15.91 -23.57 -2.96
C GLY A 85 15.40 -23.31 -1.54
N LEU A 86 15.53 -24.32 -0.68
CA LEU A 86 14.97 -24.32 0.68
C LEU A 86 15.57 -23.22 1.57
N LYS A 87 16.88 -22.94 1.44
CA LYS A 87 17.52 -21.87 2.20
C LYS A 87 17.04 -20.48 1.79
N ALA A 88 16.83 -20.25 0.49
CA ALA A 88 16.26 -19.01 0.00
C ALA A 88 14.80 -18.84 0.48
N TYR A 89 14.04 -19.93 0.50
CA TYR A 89 12.67 -19.98 1.02
C TYR A 89 12.57 -19.58 2.51
N GLU A 90 13.49 -20.05 3.36
CA GLU A 90 13.59 -19.62 4.77
C GLU A 90 13.78 -18.10 4.91
N HIS A 91 14.53 -17.49 3.99
CA HIS A 91 14.71 -16.05 3.89
C HIS A 91 13.63 -15.34 3.07
N LYS A 92 12.48 -15.99 2.80
CA LYS A 92 11.36 -15.44 2.02
C LYS A 92 11.73 -15.02 0.59
N PHE A 93 12.76 -15.62 -0.01
CA PHE A 93 13.09 -15.48 -1.43
C PHE A 93 12.59 -16.69 -2.21
N PHE A 94 11.38 -16.57 -2.75
CA PHE A 94 10.77 -17.55 -3.63
C PHE A 94 9.75 -16.85 -4.52
N PHE A 95 9.32 -17.53 -5.59
CA PHE A 95 8.25 -17.08 -6.47
C PHE A 95 6.95 -17.71 -5.98
N ASP A 96 5.97 -16.90 -5.59
CA ASP A 96 4.70 -17.40 -5.01
C ASP A 96 3.64 -17.73 -6.09
N PHE A 97 3.98 -17.48 -7.36
CA PHE A 97 3.13 -17.69 -8.53
C PHE A 97 1.86 -16.83 -8.49
N SER A 98 1.87 -15.69 -7.81
CA SER A 98 0.73 -14.78 -7.83
C SER A 98 0.64 -14.07 -9.18
N ALA A 99 -0.43 -14.37 -9.92
CA ALA A 99 -0.74 -13.67 -11.15
C ALA A 99 -0.98 -12.16 -10.90
N THR A 100 -1.51 -11.80 -9.72
CA THR A 100 -1.63 -10.40 -9.29
C THR A 100 -0.27 -9.71 -9.23
N TYR A 101 0.72 -10.27 -8.53
CA TYR A 101 2.03 -9.62 -8.39
C TYR A 101 2.80 -9.54 -9.71
N VAL A 102 2.67 -10.57 -10.56
CA VAL A 102 3.21 -10.51 -11.94
C VAL A 102 2.53 -9.39 -12.74
N GLY A 103 1.20 -9.26 -12.67
CA GLY A 103 0.45 -8.19 -13.34
C GLY A 103 0.83 -6.79 -12.83
N VAL A 104 0.93 -6.60 -11.51
CA VAL A 104 1.39 -5.34 -10.92
C VAL A 104 2.83 -5.02 -11.38
N GLY A 105 3.70 -6.03 -11.43
CA GLY A 105 5.07 -5.92 -11.94
C GLY A 105 5.18 -5.47 -13.40
N MET A 106 4.18 -5.78 -14.23
CA MET A 106 4.07 -5.31 -15.62
C MET A 106 3.64 -3.84 -15.71
N ILE A 107 2.86 -3.31 -14.75
CA ILE A 107 2.35 -1.92 -14.79
C ILE A 107 3.31 -0.97 -14.07
N CYS A 108 3.91 -1.41 -12.96
CA CYS A 108 4.84 -0.62 -12.17
C CYS A 108 6.10 -0.26 -12.98
N PRO A 109 6.66 0.95 -12.79
CA PRO A 109 7.95 1.31 -13.37
C PRO A 109 9.04 0.34 -12.95
N TYR A 110 9.97 0.05 -13.86
CA TYR A 110 11.17 -0.75 -13.56
C TYR A 110 11.92 -0.27 -12.31
N LEU A 111 11.96 1.05 -12.08
CA LEU A 111 12.61 1.62 -10.90
C LEU A 111 11.95 1.16 -9.59
N VAL A 112 10.62 1.03 -9.57
CA VAL A 112 9.88 0.56 -8.39
C VAL A 112 10.26 -0.90 -8.14
N ASN A 113 10.16 -1.77 -9.14
CA ASN A 113 10.43 -3.20 -8.97
C ASN A 113 11.89 -3.48 -8.56
N VAL A 114 12.85 -2.77 -9.15
CA VAL A 114 14.26 -2.83 -8.74
C VAL A 114 14.42 -2.35 -7.29
N SER A 115 13.75 -1.28 -6.89
CA SER A 115 13.80 -0.78 -5.50
C SER A 115 13.20 -1.79 -4.52
N VAL A 116 12.10 -2.45 -4.87
CA VAL A 116 11.49 -3.50 -4.04
C VAL A 116 12.45 -4.69 -3.92
N ILE A 117 13.08 -5.18 -5.00
CA ILE A 117 14.08 -6.26 -4.89
C ILE A 117 15.27 -5.83 -4.02
N LEU A 118 15.81 -4.62 -4.21
CA LEU A 118 16.91 -4.12 -3.39
C LEU A 118 16.53 -4.06 -1.91
N GLY A 119 15.29 -3.64 -1.62
CA GLY A 119 14.72 -3.69 -0.28
C GLY A 119 14.67 -5.11 0.29
N GLY A 120 14.28 -6.09 -0.53
CA GLY A 120 14.26 -7.50 -0.15
C GLY A 120 15.65 -8.06 0.17
N ILE A 121 16.62 -7.82 -0.71
CA ILE A 121 18.03 -8.22 -0.53
C ILE A 121 18.60 -7.60 0.75
N LEU A 122 18.41 -6.29 0.94
CA LEU A 122 18.91 -5.58 2.10
C LEU A 122 18.28 -6.11 3.41
N SER A 123 16.96 -6.32 3.42
CA SER A 123 16.24 -6.75 4.62
C SER A 123 16.40 -8.23 4.93
N TRP A 124 15.78 -9.11 4.13
CA TRP A 124 15.74 -10.55 4.39
C TRP A 124 17.02 -11.28 3.99
N GLY A 125 17.79 -10.72 3.05
CA GLY A 125 19.06 -11.29 2.61
C GLY A 125 20.24 -10.95 3.51
N ILE A 126 20.29 -9.73 4.07
CA ILE A 126 21.45 -9.23 4.81
C ILE A 126 21.10 -8.87 6.25
N MET A 127 20.19 -7.91 6.47
CA MET A 127 19.95 -7.33 7.79
C MET A 127 19.35 -8.32 8.79
N TRP A 128 18.25 -8.99 8.44
CA TRP A 128 17.59 -9.91 9.38
C TRP A 128 18.49 -11.10 9.75
N PRO A 129 19.24 -11.73 8.83
CA PRO A 129 20.23 -12.74 9.20
C PRO A 129 21.33 -12.21 10.12
N LEU A 130 21.86 -11.02 9.87
CA LEU A 130 22.91 -10.41 10.70
C LEU A 130 22.40 -10.08 12.12
N ILE A 131 21.19 -9.53 12.23
CA ILE A 131 20.55 -9.26 13.53
C ILE A 131 20.17 -10.57 14.22
N ALA A 132 19.76 -11.60 13.46
CA ALA A 132 19.48 -12.92 14.00
C ALA A 132 20.71 -13.54 14.69
N ASN A 133 21.92 -13.34 14.13
CA ASN A 133 23.17 -13.79 14.75
C ASN A 133 23.53 -13.06 16.06
N LYS A 134 22.86 -11.96 16.38
CA LYS A 134 23.04 -11.20 17.64
C LYS A 134 21.98 -11.54 18.69
N LYS A 135 21.24 -12.62 18.49
CA LYS A 135 20.31 -13.19 19.47
C LYS A 135 21.04 -13.50 20.79
N GLY A 136 20.49 -13.04 21.92
CA GLY A 136 21.09 -13.14 23.25
C GLY A 136 21.86 -11.89 23.71
N ASP A 137 22.33 -11.04 22.79
CA ASP A 137 23.03 -9.78 23.12
C ASP A 137 22.13 -8.55 22.83
N TRP A 138 21.58 -8.50 21.61
CA TRP A 138 20.74 -7.38 21.16
C TRP A 138 19.28 -7.53 21.56
N TYR A 139 18.79 -8.76 21.65
CA TYR A 139 17.46 -9.11 22.13
C TYR A 139 17.45 -10.50 22.79
N PRO A 140 16.52 -10.77 23.73
CA PRO A 140 16.49 -12.03 24.47
C PRO A 140 16.34 -13.28 23.59
N ALA A 141 17.00 -14.37 23.98
CA ALA A 141 17.08 -15.60 23.18
C ALA A 141 15.87 -16.53 23.32
N ASP A 142 15.13 -16.37 24.40
CA ASP A 142 13.93 -17.09 24.81
C ASP A 142 12.65 -16.61 24.11
N LEU A 143 12.71 -15.47 23.41
CA LEU A 143 11.53 -14.91 22.75
C LEU A 143 11.17 -15.65 21.45
N PRO A 144 9.86 -15.84 21.18
CA PRO A 144 9.40 -16.36 19.90
C PRO A 144 9.70 -15.39 18.75
N ALA A 145 9.90 -15.92 17.54
CA ALA A 145 10.29 -15.13 16.37
C ALA A 145 9.30 -14.01 16.00
N ASN A 146 8.04 -14.15 16.40
CA ASN A 146 6.98 -13.16 16.17
C ASN A 146 6.88 -12.10 17.28
N SER A 147 7.72 -12.17 18.31
CA SER A 147 7.73 -11.20 19.40
C SER A 147 8.29 -9.85 18.94
N LEU A 148 7.58 -8.78 19.28
CA LEU A 148 8.00 -7.41 19.00
C LEU A 148 9.19 -6.96 19.85
N HIS A 149 9.46 -7.63 20.97
CA HIS A 149 10.68 -7.45 21.75
C HIS A 149 11.90 -8.16 21.15
N GLY A 150 11.71 -8.88 20.02
CA GLY A 150 12.78 -9.54 19.29
C GLY A 150 12.91 -9.02 17.86
N LEU A 151 13.24 -9.92 16.92
CA LEU A 151 13.50 -9.60 15.52
C LEU A 151 12.32 -8.88 14.83
N GLN A 152 11.08 -9.20 15.21
CA GLN A 152 9.89 -8.57 14.63
C GLN A 152 9.79 -7.07 14.95
N GLY A 153 10.32 -6.63 16.09
CA GLY A 153 10.42 -5.21 16.42
C GLY A 153 11.25 -4.46 15.38
N TYR A 154 12.46 -4.91 15.11
CA TYR A 154 13.33 -4.30 14.10
C TYR A 154 12.67 -4.23 12.72
N ARG A 155 12.01 -5.31 12.28
CA ARG A 155 11.30 -5.36 10.99
C ARG A 155 10.25 -4.27 10.87
N VAL A 156 9.40 -4.13 11.88
CA VAL A 156 8.29 -3.17 11.86
C VAL A 156 8.80 -1.73 11.94
N PHE A 157 9.70 -1.44 12.90
CA PHE A 157 10.13 -0.06 13.16
C PHE A 157 11.09 0.50 12.12
N ILE A 158 12.00 -0.31 11.58
CA ILE A 158 12.90 0.14 10.51
C ILE A 158 12.10 0.41 9.22
N ALA A 159 11.12 -0.44 8.90
CA ALA A 159 10.22 -0.19 7.77
C ALA A 159 9.44 1.12 7.94
N ILE A 160 8.88 1.34 9.14
CA ILE A 160 8.21 2.60 9.51
C ILE A 160 9.14 3.81 9.31
N ALA A 161 10.38 3.72 9.77
CA ALA A 161 11.35 4.82 9.70
C ALA A 161 11.71 5.18 8.26
N LEU A 162 11.93 4.19 7.39
CA LEU A 162 12.14 4.40 5.94
C LEU A 162 10.93 5.07 5.28
N ILE A 163 9.73 4.54 5.52
CA ILE A 163 8.47 5.04 4.96
C ILE A 163 8.22 6.50 5.38
N LEU A 164 8.44 6.80 6.66
CA LEU A 164 8.30 8.16 7.19
C LEU A 164 9.35 9.11 6.63
N GLY A 165 10.62 8.70 6.54
CA GLY A 165 11.69 9.54 6.01
C GLY A 165 11.44 9.95 4.56
N ASP A 166 11.05 8.99 3.72
CA ASP A 166 10.69 9.24 2.32
C ASP A 166 9.45 10.13 2.18
N GLY A 167 8.38 9.75 2.89
CA GLY A 167 7.11 10.47 2.83
C GLY A 167 7.25 11.90 3.32
N LEU A 168 7.94 12.12 4.45
CA LEU A 168 8.11 13.44 5.05
C LEU A 168 9.00 14.34 4.17
N TYR A 169 10.06 13.80 3.56
CA TYR A 169 10.86 14.55 2.60
C TYR A 169 10.00 15.07 1.43
N ASN A 170 9.23 14.17 0.81
CA ASN A 170 8.38 14.53 -0.31
C ASN A 170 7.25 15.51 0.10
N PHE A 171 6.68 15.33 1.29
CA PHE A 171 5.70 16.26 1.85
C PHE A 171 6.30 17.66 2.05
N CYS A 172 7.44 17.75 2.74
CA CYS A 172 8.14 19.02 2.97
C CYS A 172 8.51 19.70 1.65
N LYS A 173 9.02 18.95 0.67
CA LYS A 173 9.32 19.45 -0.68
C LYS A 173 8.11 20.05 -1.37
N VAL A 174 6.96 19.35 -1.35
CA VAL A 174 5.70 19.85 -1.93
C VAL A 174 5.25 21.11 -1.19
N LEU A 175 5.30 21.10 0.13
CA LEU A 175 4.90 22.23 0.95
C LEU A 175 5.78 23.45 0.66
N SER A 176 7.11 23.29 0.64
CA SER A 176 8.05 24.36 0.31
C SER A 176 7.81 24.95 -1.07
N LYS A 177 7.58 24.11 -2.10
CA LYS A 177 7.26 24.60 -3.45
C LYS A 177 5.92 25.33 -3.51
N THR A 178 4.91 24.84 -2.78
CA THR A 178 3.59 25.47 -2.73
C THR A 178 3.64 26.82 -2.02
N VAL A 179 4.35 26.89 -0.89
CA VAL A 179 4.57 28.15 -0.14
C VAL A 179 5.38 29.14 -0.97
N ALA A 180 6.45 28.70 -1.65
CA ALA A 180 7.24 29.56 -2.52
C ALA A 180 6.41 30.13 -3.69
N ALA A 181 5.59 29.28 -4.34
CA ALA A 181 4.69 29.72 -5.40
C ALA A 181 3.66 30.73 -4.87
N PHE A 182 3.05 30.46 -3.71
CA PHE A 182 2.09 31.37 -3.09
C PHE A 182 2.73 32.71 -2.67
N ALA A 183 3.93 32.66 -2.09
CA ALA A 183 4.70 33.85 -1.72
C ALA A 183 5.07 34.68 -2.96
N SER A 184 5.47 34.04 -4.07
CA SER A 184 5.73 34.74 -5.34
C SER A 184 4.47 35.37 -5.91
N GLN A 185 3.32 34.72 -5.79
CA GLN A 185 2.05 35.23 -6.28
C GLN A 185 1.54 36.42 -5.44
N ILE A 186 1.76 36.40 -4.11
CA ILE A 186 1.46 37.55 -3.24
C ILE A 186 2.41 38.71 -3.54
N ARG A 187 3.72 38.44 -3.69
CA ARG A 187 4.70 39.47 -4.05
C ARG A 187 4.40 40.09 -5.42
N SER A 188 4.01 39.29 -6.42
CA SER A 188 3.63 39.83 -7.73
C SER A 188 2.32 40.61 -7.69
N LYS A 189 1.36 40.25 -6.83
CA LYS A 189 0.13 41.03 -6.61
C LYS A 189 0.40 42.37 -5.93
N SER A 190 1.46 42.45 -5.11
CA SER A 190 1.93 43.70 -4.50
C SER A 190 2.74 44.58 -5.47
N SER A 191 3.23 44.03 -6.59
CA SER A 191 3.91 44.76 -7.67
C SER A 191 3.02 45.00 -8.90
N ALA A 192 1.73 44.65 -8.83
CA ALA A 192 0.77 44.88 -9.92
C ALA A 192 0.13 46.29 -9.87
N SER A 193 0.91 47.30 -9.53
CA SER A 193 0.75 48.64 -10.09
C SER A 193 1.99 48.89 -10.97
N THR A 194 1.73 49.11 -12.26
CA THR A 194 2.65 49.45 -13.35
C THR A 194 3.17 48.28 -14.22
N GLN A 195 2.68 48.31 -15.46
CA GLN A 195 3.22 47.79 -16.72
C GLN A 195 2.75 46.41 -17.22
N ILE A 196 1.89 46.52 -18.24
CA ILE A 196 1.61 45.53 -19.28
C ILE A 196 2.87 45.36 -20.12
N THR A 197 3.43 44.15 -20.18
CA THR A 197 4.27 43.70 -21.30
C THR A 197 3.95 42.23 -21.59
N PRO A 198 3.56 41.87 -22.83
CA PRO A 198 3.35 40.49 -23.22
C PRO A 198 4.69 39.91 -23.66
N ASN A 199 5.37 39.16 -22.79
CA ASN A 199 6.35 38.14 -23.19
C ASN A 199 6.77 37.31 -21.96
N GLY A 200 5.91 36.35 -21.61
CA GLY A 200 6.19 35.34 -20.61
C GLY A 200 6.85 34.13 -21.25
N THR A 201 8.18 34.15 -21.39
CA THR A 201 8.97 32.97 -21.78
C THR A 201 9.11 32.04 -20.57
N TYR A 202 8.05 31.32 -20.22
CA TYR A 202 8.18 30.11 -19.41
C TYR A 202 8.79 29.02 -20.29
N SER A 203 10.12 28.94 -20.26
CA SER A 203 10.90 27.87 -20.88
C SER A 203 10.64 26.55 -20.15
N THR A 204 9.51 25.93 -20.47
CA THR A 204 9.28 24.51 -20.20
C THR A 204 9.45 23.81 -21.54
N ASN A 205 10.58 23.13 -21.72
CA ASN A 205 10.75 22.12 -22.76
C ASN A 205 9.67 21.05 -22.55
N THR A 206 8.51 21.26 -23.17
CA THR A 206 7.37 20.35 -23.13
C THR A 206 7.31 19.74 -24.51
N LEU A 207 7.66 18.45 -24.59
CA LEU A 207 7.19 17.58 -25.68
C LEU A 207 5.71 17.92 -25.91
N ALA A 208 5.31 18.17 -27.16
CA ALA A 208 3.93 18.47 -27.50
C ALA A 208 3.00 17.48 -26.78
N LEU A 209 2.16 17.98 -25.87
CA LEU A 209 1.21 17.15 -25.15
C LEU A 209 0.24 16.57 -26.18
N SER A 210 -0.06 15.28 -26.08
CA SER A 210 -1.08 14.67 -26.93
C SER A 210 -2.42 15.38 -26.70
N PHE A 211 -3.22 15.55 -27.75
CA PHE A 211 -4.57 16.13 -27.65
C PHE A 211 -5.41 15.47 -26.54
N ASP A 212 -5.31 14.15 -26.41
CA ASP A 212 -5.99 13.39 -25.36
C ASP A 212 -5.51 13.78 -23.95
N ASP A 213 -4.22 14.06 -23.77
CA ASP A 213 -3.66 14.44 -22.47
C ASP A 213 -4.07 15.86 -22.09
N GLU A 214 -4.11 16.79 -23.06
CA GLU A 214 -4.63 18.14 -22.83
C GLU A 214 -6.11 18.09 -22.43
N ARG A 215 -6.91 17.30 -23.13
CA ARG A 215 -8.33 17.13 -22.82
C ARG A 215 -8.58 16.53 -21.44
N ARG A 216 -7.79 15.52 -21.04
CA ARG A 216 -7.83 14.93 -19.69
C ARG A 216 -7.52 15.98 -18.62
N ILE A 217 -6.47 16.77 -18.83
CA ILE A 217 -6.07 17.84 -17.89
C ILE A 217 -7.16 18.90 -17.78
N GLU A 218 -7.71 19.35 -18.90
CA GLU A 218 -8.76 20.36 -18.94
C GLU A 218 -10.00 19.92 -18.14
N LEU A 219 -10.54 18.73 -18.40
CA LEU A 219 -11.72 18.22 -17.72
C LEU A 219 -11.46 17.96 -16.23
N PHE A 220 -10.31 17.38 -15.89
CA PHE A 220 -9.93 17.13 -14.51
C PHE A 220 -9.74 18.43 -13.72
N LEU A 221 -9.30 19.51 -14.36
CA LEU A 221 -9.15 20.82 -13.75
C LEU A 221 -10.40 21.69 -13.82
N ARG A 222 -11.38 21.39 -14.67
CA ARG A 222 -12.65 22.13 -14.73
C ARG A 222 -13.57 21.74 -13.58
N ASP A 223 -13.71 20.44 -13.36
CA ASP A 223 -14.61 19.89 -12.36
C ASP A 223 -13.92 19.75 -10.99
N GLN A 224 -13.35 20.86 -10.49
CA GLN A 224 -12.73 20.87 -9.16
C GLN A 224 -13.76 20.92 -8.06
N ILE A 225 -13.48 20.17 -6.99
CA ILE A 225 -14.16 20.32 -5.72
C ILE A 225 -13.64 21.64 -5.13
N PRO A 226 -14.51 22.62 -4.84
CA PRO A 226 -14.08 23.88 -4.27
C PRO A 226 -13.26 23.65 -2.99
N LYS A 227 -12.06 24.21 -2.93
CA LYS A 227 -11.17 24.09 -1.76
C LYS A 227 -11.86 24.47 -0.44
N PRO A 228 -12.70 25.52 -0.37
CA PRO A 228 -13.43 25.85 0.85
C PRO A 228 -14.35 24.72 1.32
N ILE A 229 -15.03 24.02 0.41
CA ILE A 229 -15.88 22.87 0.74
C ILE A 229 -15.03 21.73 1.28
N ALA A 230 -13.85 21.49 0.70
CA ALA A 230 -12.94 20.46 1.18
C ALA A 230 -12.44 20.75 2.61
N TYR A 231 -12.00 21.98 2.89
CA TYR A 231 -11.54 22.37 4.22
C TYR A 231 -12.68 22.42 5.25
N ALA A 232 -13.84 22.96 4.88
CA ALA A 232 -15.02 23.00 5.74
C ALA A 232 -15.50 21.58 6.07
N GLY A 233 -15.57 20.68 5.09
CA GLY A 233 -15.90 19.27 5.29
C GLY A 233 -14.91 18.55 6.21
N TYR A 234 -13.61 18.82 6.05
CA TYR A 234 -12.58 18.29 6.94
C TYR A 234 -12.76 18.75 8.39
N ILE A 235 -12.97 20.05 8.61
CA ILE A 235 -13.15 20.64 9.95
C ILE A 235 -14.45 20.14 10.58
N PHE A 236 -15.55 20.12 9.84
CA PHE A 236 -16.84 19.65 10.31
C PHE A 236 -16.79 18.19 10.80
N VAL A 237 -16.25 17.29 9.99
CA VAL A 237 -16.07 15.87 10.37
C VAL A 237 -15.08 15.73 11.52
N ALA A 238 -14.07 16.60 11.60
CA ALA A 238 -13.12 16.61 12.72
C ALA A 238 -13.83 16.95 14.04
N ILE A 239 -14.63 18.02 14.08
CA ILE A 239 -15.40 18.42 15.27
C ILE A 239 -16.31 17.30 15.74
N ILE A 240 -17.09 16.71 14.82
CA ILE A 240 -17.98 15.59 15.15
C ILE A 240 -17.22 14.43 15.76
N SER A 241 -16.06 14.05 15.21
CA SER A 241 -15.31 12.92 15.77
C SER A 241 -14.61 13.25 17.08
N ILE A 242 -14.15 14.50 17.28
CA ILE A 242 -13.56 14.95 18.55
C ILE A 242 -14.58 14.85 19.68
N ILE A 243 -15.86 15.12 19.39
CA ILE A 243 -16.95 14.99 20.35
C ILE A 243 -17.34 13.52 20.53
N THR A 244 -17.60 12.79 19.44
CA THR A 244 -18.20 11.44 19.51
C THR A 244 -17.22 10.34 19.94
N LEU A 245 -15.95 10.41 19.54
CA LEU A 245 -14.99 9.33 19.84
C LEU A 245 -14.71 9.14 21.33
N PRO A 246 -14.53 10.20 22.14
CA PRO A 246 -14.39 10.05 23.58
C PRO A 246 -15.62 9.42 24.27
N HIS A 247 -16.82 9.54 23.68
CA HIS A 247 -18.02 8.89 24.23
C HIS A 247 -18.04 7.37 23.96
N ILE A 248 -17.50 6.95 22.80
CA ILE A 248 -17.41 5.53 22.43
C ILE A 248 -16.20 4.86 23.12
N TYR A 249 -15.08 5.58 23.17
CA TYR A 249 -13.82 5.12 23.77
C TYR A 249 -13.38 6.13 24.84
N PRO A 250 -13.84 5.98 26.10
CA PRO A 250 -13.54 6.93 27.18
C PRO A 250 -12.04 7.18 27.41
N GLN A 251 -11.20 6.20 27.12
CA GLN A 251 -9.75 6.30 27.23
C GLN A 251 -9.14 7.21 26.14
N LEU A 252 -9.80 7.37 24.99
CA LEU A 252 -9.39 8.25 23.91
C LEU A 252 -9.97 9.66 24.12
N LYS A 253 -9.33 10.42 25.00
CA LYS A 253 -9.69 11.82 25.28
C LYS A 253 -9.61 12.70 24.02
N TRP A 254 -10.39 13.78 24.02
CA TRP A 254 -10.58 14.70 22.88
C TRP A 254 -9.27 15.26 22.31
N TYR A 255 -8.27 15.52 23.16
CA TYR A 255 -6.99 16.08 22.75
C TYR A 255 -6.13 15.08 21.96
N TYR A 256 -6.22 13.77 22.23
CA TYR A 256 -5.58 12.74 21.42
C TYR A 256 -6.15 12.71 20.00
N VAL A 257 -7.48 12.84 19.89
CA VAL A 257 -8.19 12.90 18.61
C VAL A 257 -7.78 14.16 17.84
N LEU A 258 -7.73 15.31 18.50
CA LEU A 258 -7.29 16.58 17.90
C LEU A 258 -5.87 16.49 17.33
N VAL A 259 -4.92 15.98 18.10
CA VAL A 259 -3.52 15.83 17.66
C VAL A 259 -3.42 14.86 16.48
N THR A 260 -4.07 13.69 16.57
CA THR A 260 -4.16 12.71 15.47
C THR A 260 -4.66 13.39 14.20
N TYR A 261 -5.65 14.27 14.34
CA TYR A 261 -6.29 15.00 13.26
C TYR A 261 -5.50 16.16 12.67
N ILE A 262 -4.50 16.67 13.37
CA ILE A 262 -3.55 17.65 12.84
C ILE A 262 -2.51 16.95 11.97
N PHE A 263 -2.00 15.79 12.42
CA PHE A 263 -0.96 15.05 11.70
C PHE A 263 -1.48 14.14 10.57
N ALA A 264 -2.75 13.74 10.62
CA ALA A 264 -3.30 12.79 9.65
C ALA A 264 -3.17 13.20 8.16
N PRO A 265 -3.35 14.47 7.74
CA PRO A 265 -3.17 14.85 6.33
C PRO A 265 -1.74 14.65 5.82
N VAL A 266 -0.74 14.86 6.68
CA VAL A 266 0.68 14.62 6.35
C VAL A 266 0.88 13.13 6.07
N LEU A 267 0.44 12.27 6.99
CA LEU A 267 0.57 10.82 6.83
C LEU A 267 -0.28 10.27 5.68
N ALA A 268 -1.46 10.84 5.46
CA ALA A 268 -2.32 10.52 4.32
C ALA A 268 -1.60 10.83 3.00
N PHE A 269 -0.93 11.99 2.90
CA PHE A 269 -0.15 12.34 1.71
C PHE A 269 1.00 11.34 1.50
N CYS A 270 1.78 11.04 2.55
CA CYS A 270 2.87 10.08 2.47
C CYS A 270 2.40 8.70 1.98
N ASN A 271 1.27 8.22 2.53
CA ASN A 271 0.69 6.94 2.14
C ASN A 271 0.19 6.94 0.70
N ALA A 272 -0.59 7.95 0.32
CA ALA A 272 -1.15 8.04 -1.03
C ALA A 272 -0.03 8.23 -2.08
N TYR A 273 1.05 8.94 -1.73
CA TYR A 273 2.24 9.04 -2.58
C TYR A 273 2.90 7.68 -2.77
N GLY A 274 3.13 6.94 -1.67
CA GLY A 274 3.68 5.58 -1.72
C GLY A 274 2.81 4.64 -2.55
N ALA A 275 1.50 4.60 -2.27
CA ALA A 275 0.53 3.81 -3.02
C ALA A 275 0.49 4.21 -4.51
N GLY A 276 0.62 5.50 -4.84
CA GLY A 276 0.69 5.96 -6.22
C GLY A 276 1.91 5.47 -7.00
N LEU A 277 3.00 5.12 -6.30
CA LEU A 277 4.21 4.54 -6.89
C LEU A 277 4.20 3.01 -6.92
N THR A 278 3.74 2.37 -5.85
CA THR A 278 3.90 0.93 -5.62
C THR A 278 2.62 0.12 -5.69
N ASP A 279 1.46 0.80 -5.82
CA ASP A 279 0.12 0.24 -5.64
C ASP A 279 -0.21 -0.20 -4.22
N TRP A 280 0.69 0.00 -3.27
CA TRP A 280 0.55 -0.52 -1.91
C TRP A 280 0.17 0.56 -0.90
N SER A 281 -0.98 0.38 -0.24
CA SER A 281 -1.36 1.21 0.91
C SER A 281 -0.71 0.70 2.19
N LEU A 282 0.13 1.53 2.81
CA LEU A 282 0.81 1.30 4.08
C LEU A 282 -0.01 1.82 5.27
N ALA A 283 -1.34 1.96 5.12
CA ALA A 283 -2.23 2.50 6.16
C ALA A 283 -2.11 1.75 7.49
N ALA A 284 -1.93 0.43 7.46
CA ALA A 284 -1.67 -0.40 8.63
C ALA A 284 -0.41 0.03 9.40
N THR A 285 0.66 0.40 8.67
CA THR A 285 1.94 0.86 9.22
C THR A 285 1.80 2.22 9.89
N TYR A 286 1.08 3.16 9.27
CA TYR A 286 0.75 4.45 9.89
C TYR A 286 -0.21 4.32 11.07
N GLY A 287 -1.11 3.33 11.05
CA GLY A 287 -1.94 2.97 12.20
C GLY A 287 -1.08 2.56 13.40
N LYS A 288 -0.08 1.70 13.20
CA LYS A 288 0.86 1.27 14.26
C LYS A 288 1.62 2.45 14.87
N LEU A 289 2.03 3.43 14.08
CA LEU A 289 2.61 4.67 14.60
C LEU A 289 1.68 5.39 15.59
N ALA A 290 0.38 5.46 15.27
CA ALA A 290 -0.59 6.05 16.18
C ALA A 290 -0.72 5.25 17.49
N ILE A 291 -0.58 3.92 17.45
CA ILE A 291 -0.50 3.09 18.67
C ILE A 291 0.67 3.53 19.55
N PHE A 292 1.88 3.64 18.98
CA PHE A 292 3.07 3.97 19.76
C PHE A 292 3.05 5.40 20.31
N ILE A 293 2.55 6.37 19.54
CA ILE A 293 2.50 7.78 19.98
C ILE A 293 1.41 7.98 21.04
N ILE A 294 0.17 7.54 20.75
CA ILE A 294 -0.97 7.80 21.63
C ILE A 294 -0.98 6.83 22.81
N GLY A 295 -0.60 5.56 22.60
CA GLY A 295 -0.48 4.57 23.66
C GLY A 295 0.57 4.96 24.69
N ALA A 296 1.77 5.38 24.26
CA ALA A 296 2.81 5.87 25.17
C ALA A 296 2.36 7.13 25.91
N TRP A 297 1.69 8.06 25.22
CA TRP A 297 1.25 9.32 25.84
C TRP A 297 0.08 9.14 26.83
N ALA A 298 -0.81 8.19 26.59
CA ALA A 298 -1.86 7.85 27.56
C ALA A 298 -1.30 7.08 28.77
N GLY A 299 -0.28 6.24 28.55
CA GLY A 299 0.33 5.43 29.60
C GLY A 299 -0.59 4.31 30.12
N SER A 300 0.00 3.40 30.89
CA SER A 300 -0.70 2.17 31.32
C SER A 300 -1.86 2.48 32.28
N SER A 301 -1.64 3.43 33.19
CA SER A 301 -2.60 3.83 34.22
C SER A 301 -3.88 4.48 33.68
N HIS A 302 -3.88 5.00 32.45
CA HIS A 302 -5.05 5.65 31.85
C HIS A 302 -5.64 4.85 30.67
N GLY A 303 -5.34 3.54 30.58
CA GLY A 303 -5.88 2.68 29.54
C GLY A 303 -5.26 2.93 28.16
N GLY A 304 -3.96 3.24 28.10
CA GLY A 304 -3.26 3.58 26.86
C GLY A 304 -3.31 2.49 25.78
N VAL A 305 -3.51 1.22 26.14
CA VAL A 305 -3.69 0.13 25.17
C VAL A 305 -4.96 0.37 24.33
N LEU A 306 -6.08 0.68 24.99
CA LEU A 306 -7.36 0.97 24.32
C LEU A 306 -7.29 2.28 23.54
N ALA A 307 -6.70 3.33 24.13
CA ALA A 307 -6.52 4.61 23.45
C ALA A 307 -5.65 4.49 22.19
N GLY A 308 -4.54 3.75 22.26
CA GLY A 308 -3.64 3.50 21.14
C GLY A 308 -4.31 2.70 20.02
N LEU A 309 -5.05 1.63 20.35
CA LEU A 309 -5.80 0.84 19.36
C LEU A 309 -6.92 1.65 18.69
N ALA A 310 -7.65 2.47 19.46
CA ALA A 310 -8.68 3.35 18.90
C ALA A 310 -8.06 4.41 17.97
N ALA A 311 -6.96 5.04 18.40
CA ALA A 311 -6.21 5.99 17.56
C ALA A 311 -5.65 5.35 16.29
N CYS A 312 -5.20 4.10 16.37
CA CYS A 312 -4.80 3.31 15.20
C CYS A 312 -5.93 3.15 14.20
N GLY A 313 -7.13 2.75 14.66
CA GLY A 313 -8.30 2.61 13.79
C GLY A 313 -8.67 3.93 13.11
N VAL A 314 -8.59 5.04 13.84
CA VAL A 314 -8.80 6.39 13.30
C VAL A 314 -7.78 6.72 12.21
N MET A 315 -6.48 6.58 12.51
CA MET A 315 -5.41 6.92 11.58
C MET A 315 -5.45 6.04 10.33
N MET A 316 -5.57 4.72 10.50
CA MET A 316 -5.66 3.76 9.40
C MET A 316 -6.85 4.07 8.49
N SER A 317 -8.01 4.41 9.05
CA SER A 317 -9.18 4.78 8.26
C SER A 317 -8.96 6.04 7.42
N ILE A 318 -8.33 7.08 7.99
CA ILE A 318 -8.08 8.33 7.26
C ILE A 318 -7.09 8.10 6.13
N VAL A 319 -5.96 7.46 6.46
CA VAL A 319 -4.83 7.27 5.57
C VAL A 319 -5.17 6.31 4.43
N SER A 320 -5.94 5.24 4.70
CA SER A 320 -6.43 4.34 3.66
C SER A 320 -7.42 5.05 2.73
N THR A 321 -8.49 5.64 3.28
CA THR A 321 -9.53 6.27 2.44
C THR A 321 -8.99 7.43 1.61
N ALA A 322 -7.99 8.16 2.11
CA ALA A 322 -7.32 9.20 1.35
C ALA A 322 -6.52 8.64 0.16
N SER A 323 -5.82 7.52 0.35
CA SER A 323 -5.09 6.80 -0.71
C SER A 323 -6.05 6.24 -1.76
N ASP A 324 -7.12 5.57 -1.32
CA ASP A 324 -8.13 4.98 -2.18
C ASP A 324 -8.78 6.07 -3.06
N LEU A 325 -9.12 7.23 -2.48
CA LEU A 325 -9.65 8.35 -3.24
C LEU A 325 -8.67 8.89 -4.30
N MET A 326 -7.36 8.93 -4.02
CA MET A 326 -6.38 9.35 -5.02
C MET A 326 -6.27 8.35 -6.16
N GLN A 327 -6.36 7.05 -5.85
CA GLN A 327 -6.42 5.99 -6.85
C GLN A 327 -7.69 6.12 -7.71
N ASP A 328 -8.84 6.40 -7.12
CA ASP A 328 -10.08 6.64 -7.85
C ASP A 328 -10.01 7.90 -8.74
N PHE A 329 -9.37 8.97 -8.25
CA PHE A 329 -9.11 10.16 -9.08
C PHE A 329 -8.16 9.87 -10.23
N LYS A 330 -7.18 8.95 -10.07
CA LYS A 330 -6.38 8.49 -11.20
C LYS A 330 -7.24 7.77 -12.24
N THR A 331 -8.11 6.87 -11.79
CA THR A 331 -9.06 6.17 -12.65
C THR A 331 -9.90 7.17 -13.42
N GLY A 332 -10.54 8.11 -12.71
CA GLY A 332 -11.39 9.13 -13.31
C GLY A 332 -10.64 10.06 -14.28
N TYR A 333 -9.40 10.44 -13.98
CA TYR A 333 -8.55 11.21 -14.88
C TYR A 333 -8.32 10.49 -16.21
N LEU A 334 -8.05 9.18 -16.18
CA LEU A 334 -7.80 8.38 -17.37
C LEU A 334 -9.07 8.03 -18.16
N THR A 335 -10.23 7.93 -17.50
CA THR A 335 -11.52 7.66 -18.13
C THR A 335 -12.32 8.92 -18.47
N LEU A 336 -11.74 10.12 -18.29
CA LEU A 336 -12.41 11.42 -18.47
C LEU A 336 -13.66 11.59 -17.57
N ALA A 337 -13.75 10.84 -16.47
CA ALA A 337 -14.86 10.96 -15.53
C ALA A 337 -14.68 12.19 -14.64
N SER A 338 -15.81 12.84 -14.29
CA SER A 338 -15.79 14.03 -13.45
C SER A 338 -15.26 13.73 -12.04
N PRO A 339 -14.23 14.44 -11.55
CA PRO A 339 -13.73 14.28 -10.19
C PRO A 339 -14.77 14.60 -9.11
N ARG A 340 -15.78 15.44 -9.40
CA ARG A 340 -16.89 15.69 -8.48
C ARG A 340 -17.76 14.45 -8.31
N SER A 341 -18.11 13.79 -9.42
CA SER A 341 -18.90 12.56 -9.39
C SER A 341 -18.15 11.44 -8.66
N MET A 342 -16.84 11.31 -8.89
CA MET A 342 -15.99 10.36 -8.16
C MET A 342 -16.02 10.61 -6.65
N PHE A 343 -15.85 11.87 -6.23
CA PHE A 343 -15.88 12.23 -4.81
C PHE A 343 -17.24 11.97 -4.16
N ILE A 344 -18.34 12.34 -4.81
CA ILE A 344 -19.70 12.08 -4.31
C ILE A 344 -19.95 10.58 -4.20
N SER A 345 -19.54 9.80 -5.20
CA SER A 345 -19.66 8.33 -5.17
C SER A 345 -18.91 7.74 -3.97
N GLN A 346 -17.71 8.24 -3.69
CA GLN A 346 -16.92 7.79 -2.55
C GLN A 346 -17.55 8.19 -1.20
N VAL A 347 -18.19 9.37 -1.12
CA VAL A 347 -18.97 9.78 0.07
C VAL A 347 -20.16 8.84 0.29
N ILE A 348 -20.90 8.50 -0.77
CA ILE A 348 -22.03 7.55 -0.69
C ILE A 348 -21.54 6.18 -0.26
N GLY A 349 -20.53 5.62 -0.93
CA GLY A 349 -19.96 4.31 -0.59
C GLY A 349 -19.41 4.24 0.83
N THR A 350 -18.73 5.31 1.29
CA THR A 350 -18.25 5.42 2.67
C THR A 350 -19.41 5.45 3.66
N SER A 351 -20.48 6.17 3.35
CA SER A 351 -21.67 6.27 4.21
C SER A 351 -22.39 4.93 4.34
N MET A 352 -22.57 4.21 3.23
CA MET A 352 -23.09 2.84 3.24
C MET A 352 -22.20 1.90 4.05
N GLY A 353 -20.88 2.01 3.87
CA GLY A 353 -19.89 1.20 4.60
C GLY A 353 -19.92 1.41 6.11
N CYS A 354 -20.31 2.61 6.60
CA CYS A 354 -20.47 2.88 8.02
C CYS A 354 -21.64 2.10 8.65
N VAL A 355 -22.63 1.67 7.86
CA VAL A 355 -23.76 0.86 8.33
C VAL A 355 -23.50 -0.62 8.06
N ILE A 356 -23.16 -0.97 6.81
CA ILE A 356 -23.03 -2.36 6.38
C ILE A 356 -21.90 -3.07 7.13
N ALA A 357 -20.72 -2.46 7.27
CA ALA A 357 -19.58 -3.15 7.86
C ALA A 357 -19.78 -3.49 9.35
N PRO A 358 -20.24 -2.58 10.23
CA PRO A 358 -20.59 -2.94 11.60
C PRO A 358 -21.73 -3.95 11.70
N SER A 359 -22.76 -3.85 10.84
CA SER A 359 -23.88 -4.80 10.83
C SER A 359 -23.43 -6.22 10.49
N VAL A 360 -22.60 -6.38 9.46
CA VAL A 360 -22.02 -7.68 9.09
C VAL A 360 -21.12 -8.18 10.20
N PHE A 361 -20.25 -7.33 10.76
CA PHE A 361 -19.39 -7.73 11.88
C PHE A 361 -20.19 -8.18 13.10
N TRP A 362 -21.29 -7.51 13.43
CA TRP A 362 -22.17 -7.89 14.54
C TRP A 362 -22.92 -9.20 14.27
N LEU A 363 -23.31 -9.45 13.02
CA LEU A 363 -23.88 -10.73 12.60
C LEU A 363 -22.87 -11.86 12.80
N PHE A 364 -21.61 -11.66 12.39
CA PHE A 364 -20.53 -12.62 12.61
C PHE A 364 -20.32 -12.93 14.10
N LEU A 365 -20.27 -11.92 14.96
CA LEU A 365 -20.14 -12.10 16.41
C LEU A 365 -21.33 -12.83 17.06
N LYS A 366 -22.53 -12.74 16.48
CA LYS A 366 -23.70 -13.48 16.94
C LYS A 366 -23.76 -14.92 16.42
N ALA A 367 -23.36 -15.12 15.17
CA ALA A 367 -23.37 -16.42 14.52
C ALA A 367 -22.30 -17.34 15.09
N PHE A 368 -21.12 -16.79 15.41
CA PHE A 368 -19.96 -17.54 15.91
C PHE A 368 -19.56 -16.98 17.28
N LYS A 369 -19.62 -17.81 18.32
CA LYS A 369 -19.36 -17.39 19.71
C LYS A 369 -17.87 -17.33 20.06
N ASP A 370 -17.02 -17.90 19.22
CA ASP A 370 -15.59 -18.13 19.40
C ASP A 370 -14.72 -17.33 18.41
N VAL A 371 -15.28 -16.29 17.79
CA VAL A 371 -14.52 -15.38 16.90
C VAL A 371 -13.35 -14.76 17.64
N GLY A 372 -12.15 -14.90 17.09
CA GLY A 372 -10.93 -14.35 17.64
C GLY A 372 -10.21 -15.24 18.66
N VAL A 373 -10.80 -16.38 19.04
CA VAL A 373 -10.16 -17.36 19.93
C VAL A 373 -9.11 -18.16 19.13
N PRO A 374 -7.87 -18.33 19.62
CA PRO A 374 -6.89 -19.20 18.97
C PRO A 374 -7.42 -20.63 18.85
N GLY A 375 -7.35 -21.21 17.64
CA GLY A 375 -7.85 -22.56 17.37
C GLY A 375 -9.35 -22.68 17.14
N SER A 376 -10.10 -21.57 17.14
CA SER A 376 -11.48 -21.55 16.66
C SER A 376 -11.57 -21.59 15.14
N GLU A 377 -12.79 -21.65 14.61
CA GLU A 377 -13.03 -21.58 13.16
C GLU A 377 -12.58 -20.24 12.56
N TYR A 378 -12.68 -19.15 13.33
CA TYR A 378 -12.30 -17.81 12.91
C TYR A 378 -11.29 -17.18 13.89
N PRO A 379 -10.03 -17.65 13.90
CA PRO A 379 -9.00 -17.05 14.73
C PRO A 379 -8.66 -15.64 14.20
N SER A 380 -8.34 -14.70 15.09
CA SER A 380 -7.93 -13.34 14.71
C SER A 380 -6.46 -13.09 15.05
N PRO A 381 -5.52 -13.71 14.32
CA PRO A 381 -4.09 -13.59 14.61
C PRO A 381 -3.61 -12.15 14.49
N ASN A 382 -4.17 -11.38 13.54
CA ASN A 382 -3.85 -9.96 13.39
C ASN A 382 -4.31 -9.15 14.62
N ALA A 383 -5.47 -9.44 15.22
CA ALA A 383 -5.89 -8.72 16.42
C ALA A 383 -4.91 -8.93 17.59
N LEU A 384 -4.36 -10.14 17.74
CA LEU A 384 -3.33 -10.43 18.75
C LEU A 384 -2.05 -9.64 18.50
N VAL A 385 -1.61 -9.54 17.24
CA VAL A 385 -0.43 -8.74 16.86
C VAL A 385 -0.65 -7.27 17.23
N TYR A 386 -1.80 -6.69 16.89
CA TYR A 386 -2.12 -5.29 17.21
C TYR A 386 -2.25 -5.05 18.72
N ARG A 387 -2.85 -5.99 19.45
CA ARG A 387 -2.89 -5.94 20.92
C ARG A 387 -1.50 -5.91 21.53
N ASN A 388 -0.60 -6.80 21.08
CA ASN A 388 0.78 -6.84 21.56
C ASN A 388 1.55 -5.55 21.20
N MET A 389 1.29 -4.96 20.02
CA MET A 389 1.84 -3.65 19.66
C MET A 389 1.33 -2.54 20.59
N ALA A 390 0.07 -2.59 21.01
CA ALA A 390 -0.50 -1.60 21.92
C ALA A 390 0.01 -1.72 23.34
N ILE A 391 0.24 -2.95 23.81
CA ILE A 391 0.93 -3.18 25.10
C ILE A 391 2.34 -2.60 25.04
N LEU A 392 3.13 -2.95 24.01
CA LEU A 392 4.46 -2.40 23.81
C LEU A 392 4.46 -0.87 23.68
N GLY A 393 3.45 -0.32 22.99
CA GLY A 393 3.31 1.12 22.83
C GLY A 393 3.11 1.87 24.13
N VAL A 394 2.43 1.26 25.10
CA VAL A 394 2.24 1.81 26.44
C VAL A 394 3.52 1.75 27.27
N GLU A 395 4.31 0.68 27.13
CA GLU A 395 5.60 0.55 27.81
C GLU A 395 6.65 1.54 27.27
N GLY A 396 6.41 2.08 26.06
CA GLY A 396 7.22 3.11 25.44
C GLY A 396 8.43 2.57 24.67
N PHE A 397 9.20 3.49 24.09
CA PHE A 397 10.34 3.15 23.23
C PHE A 397 11.49 2.44 23.97
N SER A 398 11.53 2.49 25.30
CA SER A 398 12.50 1.78 26.14
C SER A 398 12.34 0.26 26.11
N SER A 399 11.15 -0.25 25.77
CA SER A 399 10.92 -1.70 25.65
C SER A 399 11.36 -2.29 24.30
N LEU A 400 11.88 -1.45 23.39
CA LEU A 400 12.40 -1.92 22.11
C LEU A 400 13.75 -2.62 22.27
N PRO A 401 14.06 -3.57 21.37
CA PRO A 401 15.38 -4.20 21.32
C PRO A 401 16.53 -3.19 21.28
N LYS A 402 17.71 -3.58 21.79
CA LYS A 402 18.89 -2.70 21.82
C LYS A 402 19.22 -2.20 20.40
N HIS A 403 19.65 -0.95 20.29
CA HIS A 403 19.99 -0.29 19.02
C HIS A 403 18.83 -0.15 18.00
N CYS A 404 17.60 -0.60 18.30
CA CYS A 404 16.48 -0.49 17.37
C CYS A 404 16.21 0.98 16.97
N LEU A 405 16.13 1.88 17.95
CA LEU A 405 15.93 3.31 17.69
C LEU A 405 17.09 3.95 16.90
N ALA A 406 18.33 3.58 17.21
CA ALA A 406 19.50 4.09 16.49
C ALA A 406 19.47 3.68 15.01
N LEU A 407 19.09 2.43 14.73
CA LEU A 407 18.86 1.97 13.35
C LEU A 407 17.70 2.73 12.71
N CYS A 408 16.59 2.96 13.41
CA CYS A 408 15.48 3.75 12.89
C CYS A 408 15.92 5.16 12.48
N TYR A 409 16.68 5.87 13.33
CA TYR A 409 17.21 7.19 12.98
C TYR A 409 18.17 7.15 11.79
N GLY A 410 19.04 6.14 11.71
CA GLY A 410 19.94 5.93 10.58
C GLY A 410 19.19 5.69 9.27
N PHE A 411 18.18 4.83 9.27
CA PHE A 411 17.36 4.53 8.09
C PHE A 411 16.45 5.70 7.69
N PHE A 412 15.91 6.45 8.65
CA PHE A 412 15.18 7.68 8.39
C PHE A 412 16.07 8.72 7.69
N ALA A 413 17.27 8.95 8.23
CA ALA A 413 18.25 9.86 7.64
C ALA A 413 18.71 9.39 6.24
N ALA A 414 18.90 8.08 6.06
CA ALA A 414 19.23 7.50 4.76
C ALA A 414 18.11 7.72 3.74
N ALA A 415 16.84 7.56 4.10
CA ALA A 415 15.71 7.81 3.21
C ALA A 415 15.64 9.29 2.78
N VAL A 416 15.87 10.22 3.72
CA VAL A 416 15.94 11.66 3.43
C VAL A 416 17.12 11.97 2.50
N LEU A 417 18.29 11.38 2.77
CA LEU A 417 19.50 11.59 1.97
C LEU A 417 19.35 11.04 0.55
N ILE A 418 18.79 9.83 0.39
CA ILE A 418 18.56 9.22 -0.93
C ILE A 418 17.64 10.09 -1.77
N ASN A 419 16.55 10.60 -1.19
CA ASN A 419 15.65 11.51 -1.90
C ASN A 419 16.31 12.87 -2.21
N GLY A 420 17.07 13.43 -1.26
CA GLY A 420 17.86 14.64 -1.46
C GLY A 420 18.86 14.51 -2.60
N LEU A 421 19.63 13.42 -2.62
CA LEU A 421 20.55 13.10 -3.70
C LEU A 421 19.81 12.98 -5.02
N ARG A 422 18.69 12.26 -5.06
CA ARG A 422 17.89 12.06 -6.27
C ARG A 422 17.37 13.36 -6.89
N ASP A 423 17.07 14.36 -6.07
CA ASP A 423 16.63 15.68 -6.53
C ASP A 423 17.78 16.59 -6.98
N VAL A 424 18.98 16.41 -6.42
CA VAL A 424 20.18 17.20 -6.76
C VAL A 424 20.88 16.64 -8.01
N VAL A 425 20.96 15.32 -8.16
CA VAL A 425 21.55 14.71 -9.35
C VAL A 425 20.61 14.85 -10.56
N GLY A 426 21.18 15.14 -11.73
CA GLY A 426 20.41 15.30 -12.97
C GLY A 426 19.56 14.08 -13.33
N LYS A 427 18.51 14.30 -14.14
CA LYS A 427 17.49 13.30 -14.52
C LYS A 427 18.05 11.96 -15.03
N LYS A 428 19.25 11.95 -15.63
CA LYS A 428 19.92 10.73 -16.12
C LYS A 428 20.38 9.82 -14.98
N VAL A 429 20.93 10.39 -13.91
CA VAL A 429 21.45 9.63 -12.75
C VAL A 429 20.32 9.32 -11.77
N ALA A 430 19.37 10.25 -11.60
CA ALA A 430 18.20 10.07 -10.73
C ALA A 430 17.31 8.86 -11.10
N ARG A 431 17.43 8.35 -12.34
CA ARG A 431 16.72 7.14 -12.81
C ARG A 431 17.28 5.84 -12.21
N PHE A 432 18.52 5.84 -11.73
CA PHE A 432 19.16 4.67 -11.13
C PHE A 432 19.10 4.67 -9.59
N ILE A 433 18.73 5.80 -8.98
CA ILE A 433 18.61 5.91 -7.52
C ILE A 433 17.30 5.27 -7.08
N PRO A 434 17.33 4.27 -6.17
CA PRO A 434 16.14 3.57 -5.74
C PRO A 434 15.21 4.46 -4.93
N LEU A 435 13.97 4.01 -4.79
CA LEU A 435 12.92 4.68 -4.03
C LEU A 435 12.87 4.08 -2.62
N PRO A 436 13.26 4.82 -1.56
CA PRO A 436 13.24 4.30 -0.20
C PRO A 436 11.87 3.77 0.24
N MET A 437 10.78 4.42 -0.18
CA MET A 437 9.41 3.93 0.06
C MET A 437 9.18 2.52 -0.48
N ALA A 438 9.62 2.25 -1.72
CA ALA A 438 9.46 0.93 -2.34
C ALA A 438 10.39 -0.11 -1.70
N MET A 439 11.60 0.30 -1.29
CA MET A 439 12.53 -0.55 -0.55
C MET A 439 12.00 -0.98 0.82
N ALA A 440 11.12 -0.19 1.45
CA ALA A 440 10.62 -0.46 2.78
C ALA A 440 9.53 -1.54 2.84
N ILE A 441 8.83 -1.81 1.73
CA ILE A 441 7.72 -2.78 1.71
C ILE A 441 8.21 -4.21 2.04
N PRO A 442 9.31 -4.72 1.44
CA PRO A 442 9.86 -6.03 1.78
C PRO A 442 10.34 -6.17 3.22
N PHE A 443 10.77 -5.09 3.87
CA PHE A 443 11.24 -5.12 5.26
C PHE A 443 10.15 -5.67 6.19
N TYR A 444 8.88 -5.40 5.86
CA TYR A 444 7.73 -5.83 6.61
C TYR A 444 7.14 -7.17 6.12
N LEU A 445 6.97 -7.34 4.79
CA LEU A 445 6.20 -8.46 4.24
C LEU A 445 7.04 -9.69 3.88
N GLY A 446 8.28 -9.51 3.41
CA GLY A 446 9.04 -10.58 2.75
C GLY A 446 9.55 -10.17 1.37
N SER A 447 10.45 -10.97 0.79
CA SER A 447 11.00 -10.70 -0.54
C SER A 447 10.25 -11.42 -1.68
N TYR A 448 9.29 -12.28 -1.36
CA TYR A 448 8.62 -13.16 -2.33
C TYR A 448 7.90 -12.37 -3.42
N PHE A 449 7.02 -11.44 -3.05
CA PHE A 449 6.29 -10.60 -4.01
C PHE A 449 7.21 -9.72 -4.86
N ALA A 450 8.41 -9.38 -4.38
CA ALA A 450 9.40 -8.61 -5.13
C ALA A 450 9.91 -9.40 -6.35
N ILE A 451 10.08 -10.71 -6.18
CA ILE A 451 10.51 -11.62 -7.25
C ILE A 451 9.40 -11.71 -8.30
N ASP A 452 8.15 -11.91 -7.88
CA ASP A 452 6.98 -11.94 -8.76
C ASP A 452 6.82 -10.66 -9.59
N MET A 453 6.92 -9.49 -8.95
CA MET A 453 6.88 -8.20 -9.64
C MET A 453 8.02 -8.03 -10.65
N CYS A 454 9.21 -8.50 -10.33
CA CYS A 454 10.34 -8.45 -11.26
C CYS A 454 10.20 -9.41 -12.44
N ILE A 455 9.59 -10.58 -12.24
CA ILE A 455 9.23 -11.48 -13.34
C ILE A 455 8.21 -10.78 -14.27
N GLY A 456 7.20 -10.11 -13.71
CA GLY A 456 6.27 -9.29 -14.49
C GLY A 456 6.97 -8.23 -15.34
N SER A 457 7.89 -7.48 -14.75
CA SER A 457 8.71 -6.51 -15.48
C SER A 457 9.62 -7.15 -16.53
N LEU A 458 10.21 -8.31 -16.25
CA LEU A 458 11.04 -9.03 -17.21
C LEU A 458 10.22 -9.49 -18.42
N ILE A 459 9.01 -10.00 -18.19
CA ILE A 459 8.06 -10.38 -19.25
C ILE A 459 7.76 -9.16 -20.13
N LEU A 460 7.44 -8.01 -19.52
CA LEU A 460 7.18 -6.79 -20.28
C LEU A 460 8.42 -6.32 -21.04
N PHE A 461 9.59 -6.36 -20.41
CA PHE A 461 10.85 -5.94 -21.03
C PHE A 461 11.17 -6.78 -22.26
N ILE A 462 11.13 -8.11 -22.14
CA ILE A 462 11.35 -9.03 -23.27
C ILE A 462 10.31 -8.78 -24.37
N TRP A 463 9.04 -8.61 -24.01
CA TRP A 463 7.99 -8.33 -24.98
C TRP A 463 8.21 -7.00 -25.71
N GLN A 464 8.67 -5.95 -25.02
CA GLN A 464 9.00 -4.66 -25.62
C GLN A 464 10.22 -4.74 -26.55
N GLN A 465 11.21 -5.57 -26.23
CA GLN A 465 12.39 -5.79 -27.07
C GLN A 465 12.03 -6.52 -28.37
N ILE A 466 11.12 -7.50 -28.32
CA ILE A 466 10.73 -8.28 -29.50
C ILE A 466 9.66 -7.53 -30.31
N TYR A 467 8.61 -7.00 -29.68
CA TYR A 467 7.46 -6.39 -30.35
C TYR A 467 6.95 -5.13 -29.62
N LYS A 468 7.74 -4.05 -29.63
CA LYS A 468 7.42 -2.76 -28.96
C LYS A 468 5.98 -2.28 -29.16
N ALA A 469 5.52 -2.14 -30.40
CA ALA A 469 4.17 -1.60 -30.69
C ALA A 469 3.04 -2.49 -30.16
N LYS A 470 3.21 -3.83 -30.14
CA LYS A 470 2.22 -4.74 -29.56
C LYS A 470 2.26 -4.72 -28.04
N ALA A 471 3.45 -4.68 -27.44
CA ALA A 471 3.61 -4.61 -26.00
C ALA A 471 2.97 -3.34 -25.44
N ASP A 472 3.24 -2.17 -26.03
CA ASP A 472 2.67 -0.90 -25.57
C ASP A 472 1.14 -0.87 -25.72
N ALA A 473 0.58 -1.57 -26.72
CA ALA A 473 -0.86 -1.65 -26.93
C ALA A 473 -1.57 -2.68 -26.04
N PHE A 474 -0.96 -3.82 -25.74
CA PHE A 474 -1.64 -4.96 -25.09
C PHE A 474 -1.15 -5.24 -23.67
N ALA A 475 0.05 -4.82 -23.26
CA ALA A 475 0.58 -5.11 -21.94
C ALA A 475 -0.30 -4.61 -20.79
N PRO A 476 -0.88 -3.39 -20.84
CA PRO A 476 -1.83 -2.96 -19.81
C PRO A 476 -3.06 -3.88 -19.74
N ALA A 477 -3.57 -4.35 -20.88
CA ALA A 477 -4.72 -5.26 -20.92
C ALA A 477 -4.38 -6.67 -20.37
N VAL A 478 -3.18 -7.18 -20.66
CA VAL A 478 -2.68 -8.44 -20.09
C VAL A 478 -2.53 -8.32 -18.57
N ALA A 479 -1.84 -7.29 -18.11
CA ALA A 479 -1.60 -7.04 -16.70
C ALA A 479 -2.91 -6.86 -15.91
N SER A 480 -3.85 -6.05 -16.42
CA SER A 480 -5.18 -5.91 -15.83
C SER A 480 -5.94 -7.25 -15.79
N GLY A 481 -5.86 -8.06 -16.85
CA GLY A 481 -6.47 -9.38 -16.88
C GLY A 481 -5.92 -10.30 -15.79
N LEU A 482 -4.59 -10.33 -15.60
CA LEU A 482 -3.94 -11.10 -14.55
C LEU A 482 -4.39 -10.66 -13.14
N ILE A 483 -4.37 -9.35 -12.86
CA ILE A 483 -4.78 -8.78 -11.56
C ILE A 483 -6.26 -9.07 -11.28
N CYS A 484 -7.15 -8.79 -12.24
CA CYS A 484 -8.58 -8.95 -12.04
C CYS A 484 -8.99 -10.43 -11.91
N GLY A 485 -8.38 -11.34 -12.67
CA GLY A 485 -8.77 -12.76 -12.64
C GLY A 485 -8.46 -13.43 -11.30
N ASP A 486 -7.25 -13.21 -10.79
CA ASP A 486 -6.81 -13.69 -9.48
C ASP A 486 -7.60 -13.02 -8.35
N GLY A 487 -7.79 -11.69 -8.44
CA GLY A 487 -8.62 -10.94 -7.49
C GLY A 487 -10.07 -11.44 -7.41
N ILE A 488 -10.70 -11.78 -8.53
CA ILE A 488 -12.09 -12.29 -8.54
C ILE A 488 -12.18 -13.73 -8.04
N TRP A 489 -11.15 -14.56 -8.21
CA TRP A 489 -11.10 -15.93 -7.66
C TRP A 489 -11.24 -15.98 -6.13
N THR A 490 -10.79 -14.93 -5.43
CA THR A 490 -10.92 -14.83 -3.96
C THR A 490 -12.37 -14.92 -3.47
N LEU A 491 -13.36 -14.55 -4.30
CA LEU A 491 -14.79 -14.62 -3.96
C LEU A 491 -15.28 -16.07 -3.88
N PRO A 492 -15.18 -16.91 -4.94
CA PRO A 492 -15.43 -18.35 -4.83
C PRO A 492 -14.65 -19.02 -3.70
N GLN A 493 -13.37 -18.70 -3.54
CA GLN A 493 -12.55 -19.25 -2.45
C GLN A 493 -13.14 -18.93 -1.08
N SER A 494 -13.60 -17.69 -0.86
CA SER A 494 -14.25 -17.29 0.39
C SER A 494 -15.57 -18.03 0.61
N VAL A 495 -16.36 -18.26 -0.43
CA VAL A 495 -17.60 -19.04 -0.37
C VAL A 495 -17.32 -20.51 -0.04
N LEU A 496 -16.30 -21.11 -0.65
CA LEU A 496 -15.86 -22.48 -0.37
C LEU A 496 -15.37 -22.62 1.07
N ALA A 497 -14.62 -21.65 1.58
CA ALA A 497 -14.19 -21.60 2.97
C ALA A 497 -15.39 -21.52 3.93
N LEU A 498 -16.39 -20.66 3.64
CA LEU A 498 -17.63 -20.57 4.42
C LEU A 498 -18.44 -21.87 4.38
N ALA A 499 -18.41 -22.59 3.26
CA ALA A 499 -19.03 -23.90 3.10
C ALA A 499 -18.21 -25.05 3.74
N LYS A 500 -17.10 -24.74 4.41
CA LYS A 500 -16.17 -25.70 5.03
C LYS A 500 -15.59 -26.72 4.04
N VAL A 501 -15.45 -26.32 2.77
CA VAL A 501 -14.82 -27.15 1.74
C VAL A 501 -13.31 -26.97 1.86
N ASN A 502 -12.64 -28.01 2.37
CA ASN A 502 -11.19 -28.03 2.43
C ASN A 502 -10.60 -28.33 1.05
N PRO A 503 -9.46 -27.71 0.69
CA PRO A 503 -8.78 -28.07 -0.53
C PRO A 503 -8.28 -29.53 -0.46
N PRO A 504 -8.35 -30.27 -1.58
CA PRO A 504 -8.18 -31.72 -1.54
C PRO A 504 -6.72 -32.18 -1.39
N ILE A 505 -5.74 -31.40 -1.85
CA ILE A 505 -4.34 -31.80 -1.86
C ILE A 505 -3.51 -30.83 -1.03
N CYS A 506 -2.60 -31.34 -0.20
CA CYS A 506 -1.57 -30.54 0.50
C CYS A 506 -0.23 -30.78 -0.19
N MET A 507 0.22 -29.84 -1.03
CA MET A 507 1.54 -29.94 -1.66
C MET A 507 2.60 -29.30 -0.78
N LYS A 508 3.39 -30.11 -0.06
CA LYS A 508 4.43 -29.64 0.86
C LYS A 508 5.83 -29.91 0.33
N PHE A 509 6.74 -28.96 0.55
CA PHE A 509 8.12 -29.05 0.08
C PHE A 509 9.06 -29.20 1.27
N LEU A 510 9.68 -30.37 1.39
CA LEU A 510 10.55 -30.71 2.51
C LEU A 510 11.99 -30.95 2.05
N SER A 511 12.93 -30.91 3.00
CA SER A 511 14.30 -31.33 2.75
C SER A 511 14.37 -32.83 2.45
N ARG A 512 15.41 -33.25 1.73
CA ARG A 512 15.63 -34.66 1.38
C ARG A 512 15.64 -35.56 2.62
N SER A 513 16.28 -35.13 3.70
CA SER A 513 16.34 -35.89 4.95
C SER A 513 14.98 -36.02 5.63
N MET A 514 14.14 -34.99 5.55
CA MET A 514 12.79 -35.02 6.09
C MET A 514 11.87 -35.88 5.23
N ASN A 515 11.97 -35.79 3.89
CA ASN A 515 11.25 -36.68 2.98
C ASN A 515 11.58 -38.15 3.25
N GLN A 516 12.85 -38.50 3.42
CA GLN A 516 13.23 -39.88 3.78
C GLN A 516 12.58 -40.37 5.07
N LYS A 517 12.43 -39.49 6.08
CA LYS A 517 11.72 -39.82 7.33
C LYS A 517 10.23 -39.98 7.12
N VAL A 518 9.62 -39.12 6.30
CA VAL A 518 8.20 -39.19 5.95
C VAL A 518 7.91 -40.47 5.15
N ASP A 519 8.73 -40.79 4.16
CA ASP A 519 8.62 -42.02 3.35
C ASP A 519 8.77 -43.27 4.23
N ALA A 520 9.73 -43.26 5.16
CA ALA A 520 9.90 -44.34 6.15
C ALA A 520 8.70 -44.46 7.11
N TYR A 521 8.06 -43.34 7.47
CA TYR A 521 6.86 -43.34 8.30
C TYR A 521 5.65 -43.87 7.54
N ILE A 522 5.42 -43.42 6.31
CA ILE A 522 4.31 -43.87 5.45
C ILE A 522 4.45 -45.37 5.16
N SER A 523 5.66 -45.83 4.80
CA SER A 523 5.91 -47.26 4.54
C SER A 523 5.82 -48.15 5.77
N SER A 524 5.96 -47.62 6.99
CA SER A 524 5.75 -48.37 8.24
C SER A 524 4.31 -48.31 8.78
N SER A 525 3.46 -47.46 8.21
CA SER A 525 2.04 -47.32 8.55
C SER A 525 1.08 -47.85 7.48
N SER A 526 1.64 -48.31 6.34
CA SER A 526 0.95 -49.09 5.29
C SER A 526 1.13 -50.58 5.57
#